data_AF-K1RP92-F1
#
_entry.id   AF-K1RP92-F1
#
_cell.length_a   1.000
_cell.length_b   1.000
_cell.length_c   1.000
_cell.angle_alpha   90.00
_cell.angle_beta   90.00
_cell.angle_gamma   90.00
#
_symmetry.space_group_name_H-M   'P 1'
#
loop_
_entity.id
_entity.type
_entity.pdbx_description
1 polymer ?
#
loop_
_entity_poly.entity_id
_entity_poly.type
_entity_poly.pdbx_seq_one_letter_code
_entity_poly.pdbx_strand_id
1 'polypeptide(L)'
;AKLEPVDTPYDLEIPEMGNDGVTMKFKVTVKPEVELGEYKGLKATKKSTKVTADEVKAELARMQEQNSTVSDVDDRAVKKNDIVVIDFEGFVDGKAFEGGKAEKYELTIGSNQFIPGFEDQIIGHKIGDKFDVNVKFPEDYQADLASKDAVFKIKLHGIKVKDVPALDDEFAKDVSEFDTLDELKK
;
A
#
# COMPACT_ATOMS: atom_id res chain seq x y z
N ALA A 1 -24.87 -29.14 -50.41
CA ALA A 1 -24.95 -28.84 -48.96
C ALA A 1 -23.53 -28.72 -48.43
N LYS A 2 -23.09 -27.54 -47.99
CA LYS A 2 -21.80 -27.34 -47.31
C LYS A 2 -22.06 -27.59 -45.82
N LEU A 3 -21.74 -28.77 -45.31
CA LEU A 3 -21.79 -29.05 -43.88
C LEU A 3 -20.48 -28.55 -43.27
N GLU A 4 -20.56 -27.64 -42.30
CA GLU A 4 -19.42 -27.17 -41.50
C GLU A 4 -19.49 -27.83 -40.12
N PRO A 5 -18.93 -29.05 -39.97
CA PRO A 5 -18.87 -29.76 -38.69
C PRO A 5 -18.07 -28.96 -37.66
N VAL A 6 -18.61 -28.79 -36.46
CA VAL A 6 -17.88 -28.21 -35.32
C VAL A 6 -17.15 -29.26 -34.48
N ASP A 7 -17.49 -30.52 -34.68
CA ASP A 7 -16.89 -31.66 -34.00
C ASP A 7 -16.81 -32.87 -34.93
N THR A 8 -15.98 -33.85 -34.56
CA THR A 8 -15.83 -35.10 -35.30
C THR A 8 -17.17 -35.86 -35.39
N PRO A 9 -17.49 -36.46 -36.55
CA PRO A 9 -18.70 -37.26 -36.70
C PRO A 9 -18.71 -38.41 -35.70
N TYR A 10 -19.85 -38.62 -35.05
CA TYR A 10 -20.05 -39.68 -34.08
C TYR A 10 -21.23 -40.56 -34.49
N ASP A 11 -21.41 -41.69 -33.83
CA ASP A 11 -22.49 -42.64 -34.12
C ASP A 11 -22.40 -43.20 -35.56
N LEU A 12 -21.27 -43.85 -35.85
CA LEU A 12 -21.01 -44.52 -37.14
C LEU A 12 -21.81 -45.82 -37.21
N GLU A 13 -22.76 -45.87 -38.14
CA GLU A 13 -23.48 -47.08 -38.50
C GLU A 13 -23.14 -47.49 -39.93
N ILE A 14 -22.86 -48.78 -40.13
CA ILE A 14 -22.57 -49.32 -41.46
C ILE A 14 -23.65 -50.33 -41.79
N PRO A 15 -24.82 -49.87 -42.28
CA PRO A 15 -25.97 -50.73 -42.53
C PRO A 15 -25.73 -51.76 -43.65
N GLU A 16 -24.81 -51.49 -44.59
CA GLU A 16 -24.55 -52.39 -45.71
C GLU A 16 -23.07 -52.40 -46.09
N MET A 17 -22.47 -53.59 -46.13
CA MET A 17 -21.13 -53.84 -46.66
C MET A 17 -21.19 -55.03 -47.64
N GLY A 18 -20.86 -54.78 -48.90
CA GLY A 18 -20.82 -55.83 -49.93
C GLY A 18 -19.76 -55.54 -51.00
N ASN A 19 -19.65 -56.45 -51.98
CA ASN A 19 -18.66 -56.35 -53.07
C ASN A 19 -18.86 -55.14 -54.00
N ASP A 20 -20.06 -54.54 -54.01
CA ASP A 20 -20.40 -53.39 -54.84
C ASP A 20 -20.27 -52.04 -54.11
N GLY A 21 -19.88 -52.05 -52.83
CA GLY A 21 -19.62 -50.84 -52.05
C GLY A 21 -20.08 -50.93 -50.59
N VAL A 22 -19.76 -49.88 -49.84
CA VAL A 22 -20.10 -49.72 -48.42
C VAL A 22 -20.87 -48.43 -48.23
N THR A 23 -22.03 -48.51 -47.57
CA THR A 23 -22.80 -47.33 -47.16
C THR A 23 -22.59 -47.09 -45.67
N MET A 24 -22.02 -45.93 -45.33
CA MET A 24 -21.79 -45.51 -43.95
C MET A 24 -22.68 -44.31 -43.61
N LYS A 25 -23.37 -44.37 -42.47
CA LYS A 25 -24.12 -43.25 -41.88
C LYS A 25 -23.35 -42.73 -40.67
N PHE A 26 -23.24 -41.42 -40.57
CA PHE A 26 -22.63 -40.74 -39.42
C PHE A 26 -23.53 -39.57 -39.01
N LYS A 27 -23.58 -39.27 -37.70
CA LYS A 27 -24.17 -38.03 -37.20
C LYS A 27 -23.09 -36.98 -37.04
N VAL A 28 -23.42 -35.74 -37.39
CA VAL A 28 -22.49 -34.61 -37.34
C VAL A 28 -23.18 -33.45 -36.62
N THR A 29 -22.55 -32.92 -35.57
CA THR A 29 -22.99 -31.66 -34.95
C THR A 29 -22.54 -30.51 -35.85
N VAL A 30 -23.51 -29.80 -36.41
CA VAL A 30 -23.27 -28.61 -37.22
C VAL A 30 -23.26 -27.37 -36.34
N LYS A 31 -22.50 -26.34 -36.74
CA LYS A 31 -22.51 -25.04 -36.06
C LYS A 31 -23.95 -24.50 -36.00
N PRO A 32 -24.49 -24.13 -34.83
CA PRO A 32 -25.79 -23.49 -34.77
C PRO A 32 -25.72 -22.13 -35.49
N GLU A 33 -26.76 -21.79 -36.24
CA GLU A 33 -26.93 -20.42 -36.73
C GLU A 33 -27.22 -19.53 -35.53
N VAL A 34 -26.24 -18.69 -35.15
CA VAL A 34 -26.39 -17.74 -34.06
C VAL A 34 -27.05 -16.49 -34.61
N GLU A 35 -28.34 -16.31 -34.32
CA GLU A 35 -29.02 -15.05 -34.54
C GLU A 35 -28.63 -14.08 -33.41
N LEU A 36 -27.89 -13.03 -33.76
CA LEU A 36 -27.59 -11.94 -32.82
C LEU A 36 -28.91 -11.24 -32.47
N GLY A 37 -29.27 -11.23 -31.18
CA GLY A 37 -30.36 -10.40 -30.68
C GLY A 37 -30.08 -8.89 -30.83
N GLU A 38 -30.97 -8.02 -30.35
CA GLU A 38 -30.76 -6.56 -30.38
C GLU A 38 -29.60 -6.13 -29.44
N TYR A 39 -28.38 -6.15 -29.97
CA TYR A 39 -27.17 -5.68 -29.28
C TYR A 39 -27.03 -4.15 -29.32
N LYS A 40 -27.76 -3.47 -30.23
CA LYS A 40 -27.79 -2.00 -30.32
C LYS A 40 -28.82 -1.46 -29.34
N GLY A 41 -28.36 -0.86 -28.24
CA GLY A 41 -29.21 -0.31 -27.19
C GLY A 41 -28.79 -0.68 -25.77
N LEU A 42 -27.79 -1.55 -25.62
CA LEU A 42 -27.20 -1.89 -24.34
C LEU A 42 -26.57 -0.64 -23.70
N LYS A 43 -27.16 -0.18 -22.59
CA LYS A 43 -26.67 0.95 -21.82
C LYS A 43 -25.54 0.48 -20.91
N ALA A 44 -24.30 0.75 -21.30
CA ALA A 44 -23.16 0.61 -20.41
C ALA A 44 -22.95 1.91 -19.63
N THR A 45 -23.00 1.84 -18.31
CA THR A 45 -22.69 2.99 -17.45
C THR A 45 -21.19 3.24 -17.48
N LYS A 46 -20.74 4.23 -18.26
CA LYS A 46 -19.34 4.67 -18.23
C LYS A 46 -19.10 5.35 -16.88
N LYS A 47 -18.40 4.68 -15.97
CA LYS A 47 -17.86 5.32 -14.77
C LYS A 47 -16.87 6.39 -15.22
N SER A 48 -17.25 7.65 -15.09
CA SER A 48 -16.35 8.78 -15.33
C SER A 48 -15.61 9.07 -14.04
N THR A 49 -14.41 8.54 -13.89
CA THR A 49 -13.51 8.95 -12.81
C THR A 49 -12.96 10.32 -13.18
N LYS A 50 -13.36 11.37 -12.45
CA LYS A 50 -12.71 12.67 -12.55
C LYS A 50 -11.63 12.69 -11.49
N VAL A 51 -10.38 12.85 -11.89
CA VAL A 51 -9.28 13.10 -10.96
C VAL A 51 -9.57 14.43 -10.28
N THR A 52 -9.64 14.41 -8.97
CA THR A 52 -9.85 15.60 -8.15
C THR A 52 -8.51 16.28 -7.85
N ALA A 53 -8.54 17.59 -7.59
CA ALA A 53 -7.34 18.31 -7.19
C ALA A 53 -6.71 17.75 -5.89
N ASP A 54 -7.52 17.15 -5.01
CA ASP A 54 -7.04 16.46 -3.82
C ASP A 54 -6.25 15.19 -4.14
N GLU A 55 -6.66 14.40 -5.14
CA GLU A 55 -5.89 13.24 -5.59
C GLU A 55 -4.53 13.65 -6.17
N VAL A 56 -4.48 14.75 -6.95
CA VAL A 56 -3.21 15.29 -7.46
C VAL A 56 -2.31 15.76 -6.31
N LYS A 57 -2.86 16.46 -5.32
CA LYS A 57 -2.09 16.90 -4.14
C LYS A 57 -1.59 15.71 -3.32
N ALA A 58 -2.41 14.68 -3.13
CA ALA A 58 -2.03 13.48 -2.40
C ALA A 58 -0.89 12.74 -3.10
N GLU A 59 -0.94 12.62 -4.44
CA GLU A 59 0.13 11.98 -5.20
C GLU A 59 1.42 12.81 -5.18
N LEU A 60 1.33 14.14 -5.32
CA LEU A 60 2.49 15.03 -5.18
C LEU A 60 3.14 14.94 -3.79
N ALA A 61 2.33 14.90 -2.73
CA ALA A 61 2.83 14.70 -1.37
C ALA A 61 3.52 13.33 -1.25
N ARG A 62 2.95 12.28 -1.84
CA ARG A 62 3.57 10.95 -1.86
C ARG A 62 4.91 10.95 -2.60
N MET A 63 4.99 11.64 -3.75
CA MET A 63 6.24 11.79 -4.50
C MET A 63 7.30 12.55 -3.70
N GLN A 64 6.92 13.64 -3.01
CA GLN A 64 7.83 14.35 -2.11
C GLN A 64 8.34 13.44 -1.00
N GLU A 65 7.47 12.65 -0.39
CA GLU A 65 7.84 11.73 0.68
C GLU A 65 8.82 10.65 0.23
N GLN A 66 8.70 10.18 -1.01
CA GLN A 66 9.61 9.18 -1.59
C GLN A 66 10.98 9.77 -1.95
N ASN A 67 11.03 11.02 -2.39
CA ASN A 67 12.27 11.73 -2.73
C ASN A 67 12.87 12.51 -1.56
N SER A 68 12.32 12.34 -0.37
CA SER A 68 12.87 12.96 0.84
C SER A 68 14.21 12.33 1.18
N THR A 69 15.19 13.17 1.49
CA THR A 69 16.49 12.69 1.97
C THR A 69 16.50 12.69 3.50
N VAL A 70 17.20 11.73 4.09
CA VAL A 70 17.35 11.64 5.54
C VAL A 70 18.75 12.08 5.89
N SER A 71 18.87 13.15 6.68
CA SER A 71 20.15 13.68 7.14
C SER A 71 20.27 13.55 8.65
N ASP A 72 21.44 13.12 9.14
CA ASP A 72 21.72 13.08 10.58
C ASP A 72 21.88 14.51 11.13
N VAL A 73 21.35 14.76 12.33
CA VAL A 73 21.43 16.06 13.00
C VAL A 73 21.87 15.87 14.45
N ASP A 74 23.00 16.44 14.81
CA ASP A 74 23.59 16.33 16.15
C ASP A 74 23.57 17.62 16.98
N ASP A 75 23.32 18.77 16.36
CA ASP A 75 23.46 20.08 17.01
C ASP A 75 22.18 20.60 17.69
N ARG A 76 21.08 19.84 17.68
CA ARG A 76 19.78 20.29 18.23
C ARG A 76 19.01 19.21 18.97
N ALA A 77 18.07 19.65 19.81
CA ALA A 77 17.06 18.79 20.41
C ALA A 77 16.05 18.28 19.36
N VAL A 78 15.41 17.15 19.68
CA VAL A 78 14.36 16.53 18.87
C VAL A 78 13.20 17.52 18.65
N LYS A 79 12.72 17.61 17.41
CA LYS A 79 11.53 18.35 17.02
C LYS A 79 10.51 17.42 16.38
N LYS A 80 9.29 17.96 16.20
CA LYS A 80 8.24 17.29 15.42
C LYS A 80 8.71 17.05 13.98
N ASN A 81 8.38 15.88 13.43
CA ASN A 81 8.80 15.34 12.14
C ASN A 81 10.27 14.90 12.04
N ASP A 82 11.03 14.89 13.14
CA ASP A 82 12.34 14.25 13.16
C ASP A 82 12.20 12.73 13.29
N ILE A 83 13.16 12.01 12.74
CA ILE A 83 13.33 10.57 12.90
C ILE A 83 14.36 10.36 14.00
N VAL A 84 13.98 9.76 15.12
CA VAL A 84 14.89 9.49 16.24
C VAL A 84 15.30 8.03 16.26
N VAL A 85 16.56 7.76 16.54
CA VAL A 85 17.08 6.41 16.82
C VAL A 85 17.09 6.24 18.33
N ILE A 86 16.19 5.41 18.85
CA ILE A 86 16.03 5.21 20.30
C ILE A 86 16.12 3.74 20.68
N ASP A 87 16.69 3.47 21.85
CA ASP A 87 16.40 2.24 22.57
C ASP A 87 15.28 2.55 23.56
N PHE A 88 14.30 1.68 23.65
CA PHE A 88 13.27 1.81 24.68
C PHE A 88 13.03 0.47 25.37
N GLU A 89 12.72 0.54 26.66
CA GLU A 89 12.30 -0.61 27.46
C GLU A 89 11.10 -0.21 28.32
N GLY A 90 9.96 -0.84 28.05
CA GLY A 90 8.66 -0.57 28.63
C GLY A 90 8.37 -1.46 29.82
N PHE A 91 7.90 -0.85 30.90
CA PHE A 91 7.54 -1.50 32.15
C PHE A 91 6.09 -1.16 32.50
N VAL A 92 5.28 -2.18 32.78
CA VAL A 92 3.90 -2.05 33.26
C VAL A 92 3.86 -2.63 34.67
N ASP A 93 3.41 -1.86 35.66
CA ASP A 93 3.42 -2.28 37.08
C ASP A 93 4.80 -2.79 37.57
N GLY A 94 5.88 -2.20 37.05
CA GLY A 94 7.26 -2.60 37.37
C GLY A 94 7.74 -3.90 36.72
N LYS A 95 6.94 -4.53 35.85
CA LYS A 95 7.33 -5.70 35.05
C LYS A 95 7.56 -5.28 33.60
N ALA A 96 8.69 -5.69 33.03
CA ALA A 96 8.90 -5.56 31.59
C ALA A 96 7.85 -6.41 30.85
N PHE A 97 7.20 -5.85 29.84
CA PHE A 97 6.22 -6.57 29.03
C PHE A 97 6.78 -6.90 27.63
N GLU A 98 6.34 -8.03 27.06
CA GLU A 98 6.76 -8.43 25.71
C GLU A 98 6.24 -7.43 24.66
N GLY A 99 7.13 -7.00 23.76
CA GLY A 99 6.84 -5.95 22.77
C GLY A 99 7.12 -4.52 23.28
N GLY A 100 7.45 -4.34 24.55
CA GLY A 100 7.86 -3.05 25.12
C GLY A 100 9.34 -2.74 24.97
N LYS A 101 10.14 -3.60 24.33
CA LYS A 101 11.60 -3.45 24.24
C LYS A 101 12.08 -3.45 22.79
N ALA A 102 12.82 -2.42 22.41
CA ALA A 102 13.56 -2.38 21.15
C ALA A 102 14.89 -1.65 21.30
N GLU A 103 15.86 -2.03 20.47
CA GLU A 103 17.18 -1.40 20.38
C GLU A 103 17.37 -0.83 18.97
N LYS A 104 17.94 0.38 18.88
CA LYS A 104 18.17 1.15 17.64
C LYS A 104 16.92 1.29 16.78
N TYR A 105 15.78 1.47 17.42
CA TYR A 105 14.51 1.63 16.73
C TYR A 105 14.40 3.04 16.15
N GLU A 106 14.07 3.14 14.86
CA GLU A 106 13.84 4.40 14.17
C GLU A 106 12.37 4.78 14.28
N LEU A 107 12.08 5.85 15.03
CA LEU A 107 10.73 6.37 15.21
C LEU A 107 10.62 7.77 14.61
N THR A 108 9.63 7.98 13.74
CA THR A 108 9.31 9.32 13.24
C THR A 108 8.36 10.02 14.21
N ILE A 109 8.80 11.14 14.78
CA ILE A 109 8.02 11.94 15.73
C ILE A 109 6.89 12.66 15.00
N GLY A 110 5.65 12.44 15.41
CA GLY A 110 4.43 12.92 14.78
C GLY A 110 3.78 11.93 13.82
N SER A 111 4.32 10.71 13.69
CA SER A 111 3.72 9.65 12.86
C SER A 111 2.49 9.02 13.50
N ASN A 112 2.29 9.20 14.81
CA ASN A 112 1.25 8.52 15.60
C ASN A 112 1.34 6.98 15.48
N GLN A 113 2.53 6.45 15.19
CA GLN A 113 2.76 5.01 15.20
C GLN A 113 2.84 4.47 16.63
N PHE A 114 3.21 5.33 17.59
CA PHE A 114 3.25 5.00 19.00
C PHE A 114 2.01 5.52 19.74
N ILE A 115 1.88 5.08 20.99
CA ILE A 115 0.85 5.55 21.91
C ILE A 115 0.90 7.08 22.08
N PRO A 116 -0.27 7.76 22.07
CA PRO A 116 -0.35 9.19 22.27
C PRO A 116 0.40 9.64 23.53
N GLY A 117 1.20 10.71 23.41
CA GLY A 117 2.02 11.24 24.50
C GLY A 117 3.41 10.61 24.64
N PHE A 118 3.72 9.52 23.93
CA PHE A 118 5.08 8.97 23.90
C PHE A 118 6.01 9.84 23.05
N GLU A 119 5.58 10.12 21.81
CA GLU A 119 6.34 10.93 20.85
C GLU A 119 6.53 12.37 21.35
N ASP A 120 5.51 12.94 22.00
CA ASP A 120 5.56 14.31 22.54
C ASP A 120 6.58 14.48 23.67
N GLN A 121 6.78 13.45 24.50
CA GLN A 121 7.75 13.48 25.60
C GLN A 121 9.19 13.33 25.12
N ILE A 122 9.41 12.84 23.89
CA ILE A 122 10.75 12.77 23.29
C ILE A 122 11.18 14.13 22.74
N ILE A 123 10.22 14.98 22.35
CA ILE A 123 10.48 16.33 21.82
C ILE A 123 11.20 17.16 22.88
N GLY A 124 12.30 17.79 22.48
CA GLY A 124 13.13 18.61 23.37
C GLY A 124 14.32 17.90 24.02
N HIS A 125 14.41 16.57 23.93
CA HIS A 125 15.59 15.82 24.37
C HIS A 125 16.73 15.86 23.34
N LYS A 126 17.97 15.66 23.82
CA LYS A 126 19.17 15.65 22.98
C LYS A 126 19.72 14.23 22.78
N ILE A 127 20.63 14.09 21.81
CA ILE A 127 21.38 12.84 21.61
C ILE A 127 22.16 12.47 22.87
N GLY A 128 22.04 11.21 23.28
CA GLY A 128 22.67 10.66 24.47
C GLY A 128 21.83 10.75 25.73
N ASP A 129 20.72 11.51 25.72
CA ASP A 129 19.85 11.63 26.88
C ASP A 129 19.15 10.30 27.19
N LYS A 130 19.00 10.05 28.49
CA LYS A 130 18.21 8.94 29.04
C LYS A 130 17.11 9.54 29.89
N PHE A 131 15.88 9.22 29.55
CA PHE A 131 14.70 9.73 30.24
C PHE A 131 13.63 8.66 30.31
N ASP A 132 12.77 8.80 31.31
CA ASP A 132 11.65 7.89 31.52
C ASP A 132 10.38 8.60 31.02
N VAL A 133 9.63 7.92 30.15
CA VAL A 133 8.40 8.40 29.54
C VAL A 133 7.23 7.65 30.15
N ASN A 134 6.33 8.40 30.80
CA ASN A 134 5.13 7.85 31.41
C ASN A 134 3.95 8.04 30.47
N VAL A 135 3.34 6.94 30.06
CA VAL A 135 2.28 6.94 29.05
C VAL A 135 1.21 5.92 29.43
N LYS A 136 -0.02 6.25 29.08
CA LYS A 136 -1.17 5.40 29.34
C LYS A 136 -1.64 4.80 28.02
N PHE A 137 -1.75 3.48 27.97
CA PHE A 137 -2.28 2.81 26.80
C PHE A 137 -3.76 3.15 26.61
N PRO A 138 -4.20 3.46 25.37
CA PRO A 138 -5.62 3.66 25.08
C PRO A 138 -6.41 2.36 25.29
N GLU A 139 -7.72 2.48 25.49
CA GLU A 139 -8.62 1.32 25.67
C GLU A 139 -8.69 0.42 24.43
N ASP A 140 -8.43 0.98 23.25
CA ASP A 140 -8.43 0.26 21.96
C ASP A 140 -7.12 -0.48 21.68
N TYR A 141 -6.16 -0.42 22.60
CA TYR A 141 -4.90 -1.14 22.47
C TYR A 141 -5.09 -2.64 22.72
N GLN A 142 -4.08 -3.47 22.41
CA GLN A 142 -4.12 -4.92 22.63
C GLN A 142 -4.70 -5.23 24.03
N ALA A 143 -5.64 -6.19 24.10
CA ALA A 143 -6.45 -6.46 25.30
C ALA A 143 -5.62 -6.67 26.58
N ASP A 144 -4.38 -7.13 26.45
CA ASP A 144 -3.44 -7.38 27.55
C ASP A 144 -2.78 -6.11 28.13
N LEU A 145 -2.77 -5.01 27.38
CA LEU A 145 -2.11 -3.73 27.71
C LEU A 145 -3.07 -2.53 27.75
N ALA A 146 -4.31 -2.70 27.29
CA ALA A 146 -5.34 -1.66 27.29
C ALA A 146 -5.52 -1.02 28.69
N SER A 147 -5.61 0.32 28.73
CA SER A 147 -5.84 1.12 29.95
C SER A 147 -4.77 1.02 31.06
N LYS A 148 -3.63 0.36 30.81
CA LYS A 148 -2.53 0.28 31.78
C LYS A 148 -1.56 1.45 31.67
N ASP A 149 -1.04 1.85 32.81
CA ASP A 149 0.06 2.82 32.88
C ASP A 149 1.39 2.11 32.65
N ALA A 150 2.18 2.64 31.73
CA ALA A 150 3.49 2.11 31.39
C ALA A 150 4.57 3.19 31.51
N VAL A 151 5.73 2.75 31.98
CA VAL A 151 6.95 3.57 32.05
C VAL A 151 7.93 3.04 31.04
N PHE A 152 8.27 3.86 30.04
CA PHE A 152 9.26 3.54 29.04
C PHE A 152 10.57 4.22 29.36
N LYS A 153 11.62 3.45 29.58
CA LYS A 153 12.98 3.99 29.70
C LYS A 153 13.53 4.16 28.29
N ILE A 154 13.71 5.40 27.86
CA ILE A 154 14.18 5.73 26.52
C ILE A 154 15.62 6.21 26.59
N LYS A 155 16.45 5.74 25.66
CA LYS A 155 17.79 6.25 25.41
C LYS A 155 17.88 6.72 23.97
N LEU A 156 18.20 8.00 23.79
CA LEU A 156 18.34 8.58 22.46
C LEU A 156 19.76 8.40 21.93
N HIS A 157 19.91 7.72 20.79
CA HIS A 157 21.20 7.48 20.15
C HIS A 157 21.51 8.43 19.01
N GLY A 158 20.48 8.86 18.29
CA GLY A 158 20.65 9.73 17.13
C GLY A 158 19.35 10.44 16.77
N ILE A 159 19.50 11.58 16.11
CA ILE A 159 18.40 12.33 15.52
C ILE A 159 18.71 12.46 14.04
N LYS A 160 17.72 12.16 13.23
CA LYS A 160 17.71 12.29 11.79
C LYS A 160 16.56 13.23 11.43
N VAL A 161 16.75 14.04 10.40
CA VAL A 161 15.68 14.89 9.85
C VAL A 161 15.34 14.38 8.47
N LYS A 162 14.04 14.23 8.21
CA LYS A 162 13.52 13.99 6.87
C LYS A 162 13.44 15.34 6.17
N ASP A 163 14.36 15.61 5.28
CA ASP A 163 14.35 16.79 4.44
C ASP A 163 13.44 16.51 3.24
N VAL A 164 12.22 17.05 3.32
CA VAL A 164 11.24 16.93 2.26
C VAL A 164 11.50 18.07 1.28
N PRO A 165 11.89 17.79 0.02
CA PRO A 165 12.14 18.84 -0.95
C PRO A 165 10.87 19.65 -1.18
N ALA A 166 10.99 20.96 -1.38
CA ALA A 166 9.86 21.81 -1.69
C ALA A 166 9.21 21.38 -3.02
N LEU A 167 7.88 21.43 -3.13
CA LEU A 167 7.18 21.26 -4.42
C LEU A 167 7.37 22.52 -5.26
N ASP A 168 8.50 22.60 -5.93
CA ASP A 168 8.85 23.65 -6.88
C ASP A 168 9.26 23.07 -8.24
N ASP A 169 9.67 23.94 -9.15
CA ASP A 169 10.10 23.55 -10.49
C ASP A 169 11.41 22.75 -10.49
N GLU A 170 12.25 22.87 -9.46
CA GLU A 170 13.45 22.03 -9.33
C GLU A 170 13.05 20.59 -8.96
N PHE A 171 12.11 20.42 -8.04
CA PHE A 171 11.56 19.09 -7.73
C PHE A 171 10.94 18.44 -8.96
N ALA A 172 10.18 19.18 -9.77
CA ALA A 172 9.59 18.64 -11.01
C ALA A 172 10.65 18.10 -11.97
N LYS A 173 11.79 18.79 -12.10
CA LYS A 173 12.92 18.37 -12.94
C LYS A 173 13.67 17.17 -12.39
N ASP A 174 13.80 17.07 -11.07
CA ASP A 174 14.49 15.95 -10.43
C ASP A 174 13.68 14.65 -10.51
N VAL A 175 12.34 14.74 -10.40
CA VAL A 175 11.46 13.56 -10.31
C VAL A 175 10.80 13.17 -11.62
N SER A 176 10.85 14.02 -12.64
CA SER A 176 10.15 13.82 -13.90
C SER A 176 10.88 14.42 -15.10
N GLU A 177 10.34 14.19 -16.29
CA GLU A 177 10.79 14.82 -17.54
C GLU A 177 10.31 16.27 -17.72
N PHE A 178 9.55 16.82 -16.76
CA PHE A 178 8.94 18.13 -16.86
C PHE A 178 9.79 19.23 -16.23
N ASP A 179 9.77 20.41 -16.85
CA ASP A 179 10.52 21.58 -16.37
C ASP A 179 9.79 22.36 -15.27
N THR A 180 8.48 22.15 -15.11
CA THR A 180 7.64 22.93 -14.18
C THR A 180 6.68 22.07 -13.38
N LEU A 181 6.35 22.55 -12.17
CA LEU A 181 5.38 21.91 -11.29
C LEU A 181 3.96 21.89 -11.89
N ASP A 182 3.63 22.85 -12.75
CA ASP A 182 2.32 22.94 -13.41
C ASP A 182 2.14 21.86 -14.49
N GLU A 183 3.24 21.44 -15.13
CA GLU A 183 3.25 20.31 -16.07
C GLU A 183 3.14 18.98 -15.32
N LEU A 184 3.88 18.81 -14.22
CA LEU A 184 3.79 17.60 -13.38
C LEU A 184 2.37 17.37 -12.82
N LYS A 185 1.59 18.44 -12.64
CA LYS A 185 0.21 18.40 -12.13
C LYS A 185 -0.86 18.00 -13.15
N LYS A 186 -0.54 18.02 -14.45
CA LYS A 186 -1.50 17.80 -15.55
C LYS A 186 -1.56 16.35 -15.97
#